data_AF-A0A1A7WX25-F1
#
_entry.id   AF-A0A1A7WX25-F1
#
_cell.length_a   1.000
_cell.length_b   1.000
_cell.length_c   1.000
_cell.angle_alpha   90.00
_cell.angle_beta   90.00
_cell.angle_gamma   90.00
#
_symmetry.space_group_name_H-M   'P 1'
#
loop_
_entity.id
_entity.type
_entity.pdbx_description
1 polymer ?
#
loop_
_entity_poly.entity_id
_entity_poly.type
_entity_poly.pdbx_seq_one_letter_code
_entity_poly.pdbx_strand_id
1 'polypeptide(L)'
;MASRKRPNNLTDEGFKTPERRRSVVPQPDSDFLHWGVEETCRYLRKEGLEQWEETFREEKITGVGLRYLKDEDLEKIGMKILGDRLKVLHSLRKLWQIETELNKVFNDPIHGHVELHPLLIKFIDTPQFQRLRYIKQLGGTYFVFPGASHNRFEHSIGVGYLAGQLVQALNERQPELLISRRDILCVQIAGLCHDLGHGPFSHMFDGMFMPKARPELNWKHETASLAMFDYLVEDNNLRPVMEEHGLVMPEDLDFIKEQIAGPQNNPGQQWPYKGRPADKSFLYEVVANKRNGIDVDKWDYFARDCSQLGIQNNFDYRRFLKFARVCVDKGQKQICTRDKEVGNLYDMFHTRNCLHRRAYQHKVGNIIEVMVTEAFLKADPHIQIEGSGGKMFTISTAVDDMVAYTKLTDNIFEQIVNSSSPELAEARKILRDILCRNLYKYLGQTQPNEPLTVTQEKIHSWEADLARSIPQSSNHDANLQPEDFIVSVIVMDYGMKEKNPINNMRFYCKSDPNKAIQIYKNQVSKLLPEQFVEQQIRVYCKKTDKESLEAAKKYFVQWCMDRNFTKPQDGDVIAPELTPLKASWRNNNEGESSDDSNSKKPNAAQINSVKKAKIQLFK
;
A
#
# COMPACT_ATOMS: atom_id res chain seq x y z
N MET A 1 -19.82 47.48 -45.48
CA MET A 1 -18.55 46.99 -46.05
C MET A 1 -17.94 46.01 -45.06
N ALA A 2 -17.64 44.74 -45.33
CA ALA A 2 -17.90 43.85 -46.44
C ALA A 2 -18.13 42.45 -45.83
N SER A 3 -19.23 41.80 -46.22
CA SER A 3 -19.56 40.42 -45.91
C SER A 3 -18.61 39.49 -46.66
N ARG A 4 -17.95 38.56 -45.97
CA ARG A 4 -17.29 37.42 -46.61
C ARG A 4 -18.13 36.16 -46.39
N LYS A 5 -18.79 35.78 -47.49
CA LYS A 5 -19.60 34.58 -47.70
C LYS A 5 -18.81 33.29 -47.38
N ARG A 6 -19.48 32.31 -46.76
CA ARG A 6 -19.05 30.91 -46.76
C ARG A 6 -19.13 30.35 -48.19
N PRO A 7 -18.13 29.61 -48.68
CA PRO A 7 -18.34 28.69 -49.79
C PRO A 7 -18.91 27.38 -49.26
N ASN A 8 -20.16 27.08 -49.63
CA ASN A 8 -20.65 25.71 -49.72
C ASN A 8 -19.92 25.05 -50.90
N ASN A 9 -19.12 24.02 -50.63
CA ASN A 9 -18.84 22.86 -51.50
C ASN A 9 -17.68 22.09 -50.88
N LEU A 10 -18.00 21.05 -50.11
CA LEU A 10 -17.08 19.95 -49.87
C LEU A 10 -17.79 18.69 -50.33
N THR A 11 -17.33 18.24 -51.50
CA THR A 11 -17.57 16.93 -52.07
C THR A 11 -17.06 15.86 -51.11
N ASP A 12 -17.81 14.77 -51.09
CA ASP A 12 -17.58 13.48 -50.45
C ASP A 12 -16.23 12.89 -50.87
N GLU A 13 -15.15 13.21 -50.15
CA GLU A 13 -13.92 12.42 -50.18
C GLU A 13 -13.60 11.96 -48.76
N GLY A 14 -13.86 10.67 -48.55
CA GLY A 14 -13.64 9.98 -47.28
C GLY A 14 -12.19 10.09 -46.82
N PHE A 15 -12.00 10.70 -45.65
CA PHE A 15 -10.78 10.54 -44.87
C PHE A 15 -10.66 9.07 -44.43
N LYS A 16 -9.98 8.25 -45.24
CA LYS A 16 -9.46 6.96 -44.79
C LYS A 16 -8.21 7.20 -43.95
N THR A 17 -8.29 6.80 -42.68
CA THR A 17 -7.13 6.62 -41.79
C THR A 17 -6.05 5.79 -42.50
N PRO A 18 -4.75 6.12 -42.41
CA PRO A 18 -3.72 5.31 -43.04
C PRO A 18 -3.76 3.90 -42.47
N GLU A 19 -3.92 2.89 -43.32
CA GLU A 19 -3.78 1.50 -42.91
C GLU A 19 -2.39 1.31 -42.27
N ARG A 20 -2.39 0.80 -41.03
CA ARG A 20 -1.18 0.32 -40.37
C ARG A 20 -0.51 -0.67 -41.32
N ARG A 21 0.64 -0.32 -41.89
CA ARG A 21 1.55 -1.29 -42.50
C ARG A 21 2.01 -2.24 -41.39
N ARG A 22 1.30 -3.36 -41.25
CA ARG A 22 1.77 -4.55 -40.54
C ARG A 22 2.96 -5.09 -41.32
N SER A 23 4.17 -4.76 -40.93
CA SER A 23 5.36 -5.55 -41.29
C SER A 23 5.37 -6.79 -40.40
N VAL A 24 4.43 -7.70 -40.62
CA VAL A 24 4.53 -9.08 -40.12
C VAL A 24 5.33 -9.81 -41.18
N VAL A 25 6.64 -9.96 -40.95
CA VAL A 25 7.36 -11.08 -41.57
C VAL A 25 6.83 -12.32 -40.86
N PRO A 26 6.11 -13.24 -41.52
CA PRO A 26 5.69 -14.47 -40.87
C PRO A 26 6.95 -15.26 -40.55
N GLN A 27 7.22 -15.51 -39.26
CA GLN A 27 8.20 -16.53 -38.91
C GLN A 27 7.57 -17.91 -39.12
N PRO A 28 8.28 -18.89 -39.68
CA PRO A 28 7.71 -20.18 -40.12
C PRO A 28 7.04 -21.01 -39.01
N ASP A 29 7.32 -20.72 -37.73
CA ASP A 29 6.94 -21.56 -36.60
C ASP A 29 5.70 -21.05 -35.84
N SER A 30 4.99 -20.05 -36.39
CA SER A 30 3.87 -19.39 -35.70
C SER A 30 2.58 -20.21 -35.59
N ASP A 31 2.49 -21.34 -36.31
CA ASP A 31 1.30 -22.19 -36.33
C ASP A 31 1.63 -23.63 -35.88
N PHE A 32 2.25 -23.75 -34.71
CA PHE A 32 2.65 -25.05 -34.19
C PHE A 32 1.47 -25.94 -33.82
N LEU A 33 0.27 -25.38 -33.59
CA LEU A 33 -0.93 -26.16 -33.26
C LEU A 33 -1.37 -27.11 -34.39
N HIS A 34 -0.95 -26.85 -35.63
CA HIS A 34 -1.26 -27.69 -36.79
C HIS A 34 -0.12 -28.67 -37.14
N TRP A 35 0.95 -28.72 -36.34
CA TRP A 35 2.08 -29.59 -36.59
C TRP A 35 1.75 -31.06 -36.39
N GLY A 36 2.06 -31.86 -37.40
CA GLY A 36 2.19 -33.31 -37.27
C GLY A 36 3.45 -33.68 -36.52
N VAL A 37 3.65 -34.99 -36.35
CA VAL A 37 4.80 -35.54 -35.60
C VAL A 37 6.15 -35.15 -36.22
N GLU A 38 6.23 -35.09 -37.55
CA GLU A 38 7.48 -34.76 -38.25
C GLU A 38 7.82 -33.26 -38.19
N GLU A 39 6.83 -32.38 -38.19
CA GLU A 39 7.00 -30.95 -37.94
C GLU A 39 7.51 -30.69 -36.52
N THR A 40 6.96 -31.40 -35.52
CA THR A 40 7.45 -31.38 -34.13
C THR A 40 8.92 -31.83 -34.05
N CYS A 41 9.29 -32.92 -34.71
CA CYS A 41 10.68 -33.41 -34.73
C CYS A 41 11.63 -32.42 -35.43
N ARG A 42 11.17 -31.75 -36.49
CA ARG A 42 11.93 -30.70 -37.19
C ARG A 42 12.21 -29.50 -36.27
N TYR A 43 11.26 -29.14 -35.42
CA TYR A 43 11.45 -28.10 -34.40
C TYR A 43 12.50 -28.50 -33.36
N LEU A 44 12.47 -29.75 -32.87
CA LEU A 44 13.48 -30.24 -31.92
C LEU A 44 14.90 -30.14 -32.50
N ARG A 45 15.11 -30.48 -33.78
CA ARG A 45 16.41 -30.28 -34.45
C ARG A 45 16.86 -28.84 -34.47
N LYS A 46 15.94 -27.92 -34.80
CA LYS A 46 16.24 -26.49 -34.88
C LYS A 46 16.71 -25.94 -33.53
N GLU A 47 16.18 -26.47 -32.44
CA GLU A 47 16.53 -26.06 -31.08
C GLU A 47 17.70 -26.84 -30.46
N GLY A 48 18.38 -27.70 -31.24
CA GLY A 48 19.51 -28.52 -30.77
C GLY A 48 19.10 -29.64 -29.82
N LEU A 49 17.90 -30.19 -30.01
CA LEU A 49 17.29 -31.26 -29.21
C LEU A 49 17.07 -32.54 -30.03
N GLU A 50 17.83 -32.75 -31.11
CA GLU A 50 17.69 -33.90 -32.02
C GLU A 50 17.71 -35.27 -31.35
N GLN A 51 18.43 -35.38 -30.22
CA GLN A 51 18.53 -36.59 -29.41
C GLN A 51 17.18 -37.11 -28.87
N TRP A 52 16.13 -36.28 -28.89
CA TRP A 52 14.79 -36.63 -28.41
C TRP A 52 13.76 -36.83 -29.53
N GLU A 53 14.17 -36.75 -30.80
CA GLU A 53 13.25 -36.92 -31.94
C GLU A 53 12.60 -38.30 -31.96
N GLU A 54 13.38 -39.36 -31.74
CA GLU A 54 12.88 -40.74 -31.79
C GLU A 54 11.82 -40.97 -30.71
N THR A 55 12.07 -40.48 -29.50
CA THR A 55 11.10 -40.50 -28.39
C THR A 55 9.81 -39.75 -28.74
N PHE A 56 9.90 -38.55 -29.30
CA PHE A 56 8.71 -37.77 -29.68
C PHE A 56 7.95 -38.40 -30.86
N ARG A 57 8.67 -39.11 -31.76
CA ARG A 57 8.09 -39.83 -32.89
C ARG A 57 7.37 -41.10 -32.46
N GLU A 58 7.96 -41.89 -31.56
CA GLU A 58 7.37 -43.11 -31.01
C GLU A 58 6.08 -42.82 -30.23
N GLU A 59 6.10 -41.77 -29.41
CA GLU A 59 4.96 -41.29 -28.62
C GLU A 59 3.96 -40.46 -29.44
N LYS A 60 4.20 -40.28 -30.75
CA LYS A 60 3.35 -39.54 -31.69
C LYS A 60 2.97 -38.14 -31.21
N ILE A 61 3.94 -37.42 -30.64
CA ILE A 61 3.72 -36.09 -30.08
C ILE A 61 3.55 -35.07 -31.21
N THR A 62 2.32 -34.59 -31.38
CA THR A 62 1.96 -33.51 -32.31
C THR A 62 2.14 -32.14 -31.66
N GLY A 63 2.04 -31.07 -32.46
CA GLY A 63 2.15 -29.71 -31.94
C GLY A 63 1.10 -29.32 -30.91
N VAL A 64 -0.11 -29.90 -30.99
CA VAL A 64 -1.12 -29.79 -29.92
C VAL A 64 -0.62 -30.43 -28.62
N GLY A 65 -0.01 -31.62 -28.72
CA GLY A 65 0.57 -32.34 -27.58
C GLY A 65 1.68 -31.56 -26.88
N LEU A 66 2.46 -30.79 -27.63
CA LEU A 66 3.53 -29.96 -27.08
C LEU A 66 3.03 -29.02 -25.97
N ARG A 67 1.84 -28.42 -26.11
CA ARG A 67 1.28 -27.45 -25.14
C ARG A 67 1.05 -28.04 -23.75
N TYR A 68 0.89 -29.34 -23.63
CA TYR A 68 0.48 -30.00 -22.40
C TYR A 68 1.59 -30.82 -21.73
N LEU A 69 2.77 -30.90 -22.34
CA LEU A 69 3.90 -31.64 -21.78
C LEU A 69 4.40 -31.00 -20.47
N LYS A 70 4.34 -31.78 -19.39
CA LYS A 70 4.93 -31.45 -18.08
C LYS A 70 6.21 -32.23 -17.85
N ASP A 71 6.96 -31.86 -16.80
CA ASP A 71 8.16 -32.59 -16.39
C ASP A 71 7.88 -34.09 -16.15
N GLU A 72 6.76 -34.39 -15.49
CA GLU A 72 6.28 -35.75 -15.23
C GLU A 72 6.01 -36.54 -16.52
N ASP A 73 5.52 -35.87 -17.56
CA ASP A 73 5.21 -36.51 -18.84
C ASP A 73 6.50 -36.81 -19.61
N LEU A 74 7.46 -35.87 -19.61
CA LEU A 74 8.79 -36.07 -20.18
C LEU A 74 9.56 -37.20 -19.46
N GLU A 75 9.39 -37.30 -18.14
CA GLU A 75 9.97 -38.39 -17.36
C GLU A 75 9.35 -39.76 -17.73
N LYS A 76 8.02 -39.81 -17.91
CA LYS A 76 7.31 -41.04 -18.32
C LYS A 76 7.70 -41.53 -19.71
N ILE A 77 7.97 -40.63 -20.65
CA ILE A 77 8.42 -40.97 -22.00
C ILE A 77 9.94 -41.27 -22.07
N GLY A 78 10.61 -41.44 -20.93
CA GLY A 78 11.98 -41.97 -20.86
C GLY A 78 13.09 -40.94 -20.68
N MET A 79 12.78 -39.65 -20.55
CA MET A 79 13.80 -38.62 -20.27
C MET A 79 14.16 -38.59 -18.77
N LYS A 80 15.06 -39.48 -18.34
CA LYS A 80 15.41 -39.64 -16.92
C LYS A 80 16.25 -38.51 -16.32
N ILE A 81 16.95 -37.73 -17.15
CA ILE A 81 17.84 -36.66 -16.70
C ILE A 81 17.04 -35.35 -16.61
N LEU A 82 16.88 -34.82 -15.39
CA LEU A 82 16.16 -33.57 -15.13
C LEU A 82 16.68 -32.41 -16.00
N GLY A 83 18.01 -32.31 -16.17
CA GLY A 83 18.61 -31.24 -16.99
C GLY A 83 18.14 -31.24 -18.44
N ASP A 84 17.89 -32.41 -19.03
CA ASP A 84 17.44 -32.49 -20.43
C ASP A 84 15.93 -32.25 -20.55
N ARG A 85 15.14 -32.71 -19.57
CA ARG A 85 13.71 -32.36 -19.47
C ARG A 85 13.54 -30.84 -19.38
N LEU A 86 14.36 -30.17 -18.58
CA LEU A 86 14.33 -28.72 -18.46
C LEU A 86 14.72 -28.01 -19.76
N LYS A 87 15.67 -28.53 -20.55
CA LYS A 87 16.02 -27.96 -21.87
C LYS A 87 14.86 -28.08 -22.86
N VAL A 88 14.19 -29.24 -22.91
CA VAL A 88 13.02 -29.47 -23.75
C VAL A 88 11.89 -28.53 -23.33
N LEU A 89 11.53 -28.50 -22.04
CA LEU A 89 10.49 -27.59 -21.54
C LEU A 89 10.84 -26.11 -21.80
N HIS A 90 12.11 -25.72 -21.69
CA HIS A 90 12.55 -24.37 -22.01
C HIS A 90 12.38 -24.04 -23.49
N SER A 91 12.74 -24.97 -24.39
CA SER A 91 12.51 -24.83 -25.83
C SER A 91 11.01 -24.73 -26.15
N LEU A 92 10.17 -25.62 -25.61
CA LEU A 92 8.72 -25.56 -25.82
C LEU A 92 8.11 -24.26 -25.31
N ARG A 93 8.63 -23.71 -24.21
CA ARG A 93 8.24 -22.38 -23.72
C ARG A 93 8.55 -21.26 -24.70
N LYS A 94 9.63 -21.34 -25.49
CA LYS A 94 9.91 -20.38 -26.58
C LYS A 94 8.89 -20.54 -27.71
N LEU A 95 8.53 -21.78 -28.04
CA LEU A 95 7.54 -22.07 -29.08
C LEU A 95 6.15 -21.49 -28.73
N TRP A 96 5.72 -21.65 -27.48
CA TRP A 96 4.44 -21.11 -26.99
C TRP A 96 4.39 -19.59 -26.90
N GLN A 97 5.52 -18.88 -27.10
CA GLN A 97 5.54 -17.41 -27.14
C GLN A 97 5.07 -16.85 -28.49
N ILE A 98 4.83 -17.68 -29.52
CA ILE A 98 4.56 -17.17 -30.88
C ILE A 98 3.07 -16.86 -31.15
N GLU A 99 2.15 -17.21 -30.25
CA GLU A 99 0.72 -16.84 -30.39
C GLU A 99 0.11 -16.16 -29.16
N THR A 100 0.93 -15.46 -28.37
CA THR A 100 0.42 -14.66 -27.25
C THR A 100 0.06 -13.27 -27.71
N GLU A 101 -1.16 -12.81 -27.39
CA GLU A 101 -1.48 -11.38 -27.36
C GLU A 101 -0.30 -10.61 -26.75
N LEU A 102 0.18 -9.56 -27.43
CA LEU A 102 1.36 -8.82 -27.01
C LEU A 102 1.12 -8.20 -25.63
N ASN A 103 2.15 -8.25 -24.76
CA ASN A 103 2.14 -7.51 -23.50
C ASN A 103 1.78 -6.03 -23.76
N LYS A 104 0.94 -5.47 -22.91
CA LYS A 104 0.60 -4.04 -22.96
C LYS A 104 1.63 -3.28 -22.13
N VAL A 105 2.15 -2.21 -22.70
CA VAL A 105 3.14 -1.35 -22.04
C VAL A 105 2.45 -0.11 -21.48
N PHE A 106 2.61 0.12 -20.19
CA PHE A 106 2.26 1.38 -19.53
C PHE A 106 3.53 2.21 -19.34
N ASN A 107 3.40 3.53 -19.45
CA ASN A 107 4.47 4.44 -19.05
C ASN A 107 4.13 5.01 -17.67
N ASP A 108 4.78 4.50 -16.64
CA ASP A 108 4.61 4.93 -15.26
C ASP A 108 5.77 5.85 -14.85
N PRO A 109 5.52 7.02 -14.23
CA PRO A 109 6.58 7.97 -13.89
C PRO A 109 7.54 7.50 -12.80
N ILE A 110 7.17 6.46 -12.02
CA ILE A 110 7.97 5.88 -10.93
C ILE A 110 8.80 4.70 -11.45
N HIS A 111 8.19 3.86 -12.29
CA HIS A 111 8.77 2.60 -12.73
C HIS A 111 9.31 2.61 -14.17
N GLY A 112 8.99 3.64 -14.96
CA GLY A 112 9.29 3.72 -16.38
C GLY A 112 8.31 2.87 -17.20
N HIS A 113 8.83 2.12 -18.16
CA HIS A 113 8.00 1.22 -18.97
C HIS A 113 7.65 -0.04 -18.18
N VAL A 114 6.35 -0.21 -17.90
CA VAL A 114 5.77 -1.34 -17.19
C VAL A 114 5.08 -2.25 -18.21
N GLU A 115 5.62 -3.44 -18.39
CA GLU A 115 5.01 -4.47 -19.24
C GLU A 115 4.06 -5.34 -18.42
N LEU A 116 2.81 -5.45 -18.87
CA LEU A 116 1.81 -6.30 -18.23
C LEU A 116 1.27 -7.34 -19.21
N HIS A 117 1.13 -8.54 -18.67
CA HIS A 117 0.59 -9.70 -19.36
C HIS A 117 -0.89 -9.48 -19.74
N PRO A 118 -1.37 -9.99 -20.90
CA PRO A 118 -2.75 -9.79 -21.37
C PRO A 118 -3.83 -10.15 -20.35
N LEU A 119 -3.66 -11.24 -19.61
CA LEU A 119 -4.58 -11.60 -18.51
C LEU A 119 -4.74 -10.45 -17.49
N LEU A 120 -3.66 -9.78 -17.08
CA LEU A 120 -3.73 -8.65 -16.15
C LEU A 120 -4.55 -7.50 -16.75
N ILE A 121 -4.45 -7.30 -18.06
CA ILE A 121 -5.22 -6.27 -18.77
C ILE A 121 -6.72 -6.58 -18.71
N LYS A 122 -7.12 -7.85 -18.76
CA LYS A 122 -8.52 -8.25 -18.60
C LYS A 122 -9.08 -7.90 -17.22
N PHE A 123 -8.26 -7.88 -16.16
CA PHE A 123 -8.66 -7.36 -14.85
C PHE A 123 -8.69 -5.83 -14.83
N ILE A 124 -7.67 -5.18 -15.42
CA ILE A 124 -7.55 -3.71 -15.44
C ILE A 124 -8.72 -3.08 -16.18
N ASP A 125 -9.08 -3.59 -17.35
CA ASP A 125 -10.08 -3.01 -18.24
C ASP A 125 -11.52 -3.43 -17.83
N THR A 126 -11.82 -3.40 -16.53
CA THR A 126 -13.15 -3.67 -15.92
C THR A 126 -13.66 -2.46 -15.14
N PRO A 127 -14.99 -2.26 -15.01
CA PRO A 127 -15.53 -1.17 -14.18
C PRO A 127 -15.02 -1.19 -12.73
N GLN A 128 -14.92 -2.39 -12.15
CA GLN A 128 -14.49 -2.62 -10.77
C GLN A 128 -13.06 -2.11 -10.53
N PHE A 129 -12.15 -2.33 -11.49
CA PHE A 129 -10.77 -1.83 -11.40
C PHE A 129 -10.65 -0.37 -11.84
N GLN A 130 -11.30 0.03 -12.94
CA GLN A 130 -11.25 1.41 -13.45
C GLN A 130 -11.80 2.44 -12.45
N ARG A 131 -12.70 2.01 -11.56
CA ARG A 131 -13.16 2.79 -10.39
C ARG A 131 -12.00 3.42 -9.61
N LEU A 132 -10.88 2.71 -9.45
CA LEU A 132 -9.73 3.19 -8.68
C LEU A 132 -9.08 4.46 -9.23
N ARG A 133 -9.41 4.86 -10.47
CA ARG A 133 -8.99 6.16 -11.05
C ARG A 133 -9.61 7.35 -10.33
N TYR A 134 -10.71 7.13 -9.63
CA TYR A 134 -11.53 8.16 -9.00
C TYR A 134 -11.43 8.12 -7.48
N ILE A 135 -10.34 7.54 -6.95
CA ILE A 135 -10.09 7.45 -5.51
C ILE A 135 -8.66 7.90 -5.23
N LYS A 136 -8.50 9.07 -4.61
CA LYS A 136 -7.21 9.66 -4.27
C LYS A 136 -6.45 8.75 -3.31
N GLN A 137 -5.18 8.49 -3.61
CA GLN A 137 -4.30 7.65 -2.78
C GLN A 137 -4.23 8.19 -1.35
N LEU A 138 -4.01 9.52 -1.24
CA LEU A 138 -3.79 10.22 0.03
C LEU A 138 -5.00 11.02 0.52
N GLY A 139 -6.20 10.73 -0.02
CA GLY A 139 -7.45 11.32 0.46
C GLY A 139 -7.40 12.84 0.60
N GLY A 140 -7.66 13.34 1.81
CA GLY A 140 -7.72 14.78 2.10
C GLY A 140 -6.36 15.48 2.02
N THR A 141 -5.26 14.73 1.98
CA THR A 141 -3.90 15.27 1.83
C THR A 141 -3.73 16.07 0.54
N TYR A 142 -4.49 15.74 -0.52
CA TYR A 142 -4.48 16.50 -1.78
C TYR A 142 -4.83 17.99 -1.59
N PHE A 143 -5.67 18.34 -0.61
CA PHE A 143 -6.01 19.73 -0.27
C PHE A 143 -4.90 20.46 0.51
N VAL A 144 -3.78 19.78 0.79
CA VAL A 144 -2.59 20.35 1.46
C VAL A 144 -1.39 20.28 0.52
N PHE A 145 -1.21 19.13 -0.14
CA PHE A 145 -0.14 18.87 -1.07
C PHE A 145 -0.73 18.77 -2.48
N PRO A 146 -0.71 19.85 -3.28
CA PRO A 146 -1.36 19.87 -4.59
C PRO A 146 -0.74 18.88 -5.58
N GLY A 147 0.49 18.43 -5.35
CA GLY A 147 1.14 17.36 -6.13
C GLY A 147 0.55 15.97 -5.86
N ALA A 148 -0.06 15.72 -4.70
CA ALA A 148 -0.66 14.45 -4.30
C ALA A 148 -2.01 14.18 -5.01
N SER A 149 -2.01 14.31 -6.33
CA SER A 149 -3.19 14.18 -7.21
C SER A 149 -3.44 12.74 -7.68
N HIS A 150 -2.50 11.83 -7.38
CA HIS A 150 -2.53 10.44 -7.79
C HIS A 150 -3.62 9.64 -7.08
N ASN A 151 -4.04 8.57 -7.73
CA ASN A 151 -5.15 7.71 -7.34
C ASN A 151 -4.66 6.28 -7.12
N ARG A 152 -5.52 5.46 -6.49
CA ARG A 152 -5.24 4.04 -6.22
C ARG A 152 -4.94 3.25 -7.49
N PHE A 153 -5.48 3.65 -8.65
CA PHE A 153 -5.30 2.95 -9.93
C PHE A 153 -3.83 2.76 -10.33
N GLU A 154 -3.07 3.84 -10.44
CA GLU A 154 -1.66 3.77 -10.84
C GLU A 154 -0.78 3.11 -9.78
N HIS A 155 -1.13 3.25 -8.50
CA HIS A 155 -0.50 2.51 -7.42
C HIS A 155 -0.72 1.01 -7.57
N SER A 156 -1.95 0.54 -7.74
CA SER A 156 -2.28 -0.88 -7.95
C SER A 156 -1.55 -1.49 -9.15
N ILE A 157 -1.39 -0.74 -10.25
CA ILE A 157 -0.57 -1.17 -11.39
C ILE A 157 0.90 -1.34 -10.99
N GLY A 158 1.46 -0.37 -10.26
CA GLY A 158 2.84 -0.44 -9.80
C GLY A 158 3.09 -1.59 -8.82
N VAL A 159 2.15 -1.86 -7.91
CA VAL A 159 2.22 -3.02 -6.99
C VAL A 159 2.16 -4.34 -7.77
N GLY A 160 1.25 -4.49 -8.72
CA GLY A 160 1.20 -5.66 -9.60
C GLY A 160 2.49 -5.87 -10.41
N TYR A 161 3.12 -4.78 -10.86
CA TYR A 161 4.41 -4.82 -11.53
C TYR A 161 5.54 -5.27 -10.59
N LEU A 162 5.70 -4.63 -9.42
CA LEU A 162 6.75 -4.95 -8.46
C LEU A 162 6.60 -6.36 -7.89
N ALA A 163 5.37 -6.84 -7.69
CA ALA A 163 5.05 -8.22 -7.35
C ALA A 163 5.66 -9.20 -8.37
N GLY A 164 5.43 -8.96 -9.66
CA GLY A 164 6.03 -9.74 -10.74
C GLY A 164 7.56 -9.67 -10.75
N GLN A 165 8.14 -8.47 -10.60
CA GLN A 165 9.59 -8.27 -10.58
C GLN A 165 10.27 -9.04 -9.43
N LEU A 166 9.68 -9.04 -8.23
CA LEU A 166 10.22 -9.75 -7.08
C LEU A 166 10.18 -11.27 -7.30
N VAL A 167 9.03 -11.81 -7.68
CA VAL A 167 8.88 -13.26 -7.89
C VAL A 167 9.76 -13.75 -9.04
N GLN A 168 9.87 -12.99 -10.13
CA GLN A 168 10.76 -13.31 -11.23
C GLN A 168 12.23 -13.27 -10.79
N ALA A 169 12.64 -12.26 -10.02
CA ALA A 169 13.98 -12.16 -9.48
C ALA A 169 14.35 -13.36 -8.57
N LEU A 170 13.39 -13.85 -7.78
CA LEU A 170 13.57 -15.07 -6.96
C LEU A 170 13.70 -16.31 -7.85
N ASN A 171 12.83 -16.45 -8.85
CA ASN A 171 12.81 -17.60 -9.77
C ASN A 171 14.12 -17.72 -10.57
N GLU A 172 14.62 -16.62 -11.12
CA GLU A 172 15.87 -16.58 -11.89
C GLU A 172 17.10 -16.95 -11.03
N ARG A 173 17.10 -16.55 -9.76
CA ARG A 173 18.21 -16.82 -8.83
C ARG A 173 18.15 -18.21 -8.22
N GLN A 174 16.96 -18.77 -8.11
CA GLN A 174 16.70 -20.03 -7.41
C GLN A 174 15.65 -20.86 -8.16
N PRO A 175 15.99 -21.42 -9.33
CA PRO A 175 15.08 -22.27 -10.10
C PRO A 175 14.57 -23.49 -9.31
N GLU A 176 15.30 -23.93 -8.28
CA GLU A 176 14.91 -24.99 -7.36
C GLU A 176 13.65 -24.68 -6.52
N LEU A 177 13.21 -23.42 -6.50
CA LEU A 177 11.93 -23.01 -5.89
C LEU A 177 10.71 -23.39 -6.75
N LEU A 178 10.96 -23.85 -7.99
CA LEU A 178 9.95 -24.32 -8.95
C LEU A 178 8.83 -23.30 -9.17
N ILE A 179 9.14 -22.00 -9.16
CA ILE A 179 8.16 -20.93 -9.33
C ILE A 179 7.64 -20.98 -10.77
N SER A 180 6.34 -21.27 -10.91
CA SER A 180 5.70 -21.42 -12.22
C SER A 180 5.22 -20.07 -12.77
N ARG A 181 4.91 -20.01 -14.08
CA ARG A 181 4.22 -18.85 -14.68
C ARG A 181 2.86 -18.61 -14.01
N ARG A 182 2.17 -19.70 -13.65
CA ARG A 182 0.92 -19.67 -12.87
C ARG A 182 1.12 -18.95 -11.54
N ASP A 183 2.17 -19.28 -10.79
CA ASP A 183 2.51 -18.59 -9.53
C ASP A 183 2.76 -17.09 -9.76
N ILE A 184 3.56 -16.73 -10.77
CA ILE A 184 3.88 -15.33 -11.09
C ILE A 184 2.59 -14.55 -11.40
N LEU A 185 1.72 -15.09 -12.27
CA LEU A 185 0.46 -14.44 -12.63
C LEU A 185 -0.45 -14.26 -11.41
N CYS A 186 -0.59 -15.27 -10.55
CA CYS A 186 -1.40 -15.15 -9.34
C CYS A 186 -0.85 -14.07 -8.39
N VAL A 187 0.46 -13.98 -8.23
CA VAL A 187 1.09 -12.95 -7.37
C VAL A 187 0.92 -11.55 -7.98
N GLN A 188 1.02 -11.41 -9.31
CA GLN A 188 0.74 -10.15 -10.00
C GLN A 188 -0.74 -9.75 -9.89
N ILE A 189 -1.69 -10.68 -10.04
CA ILE A 189 -3.12 -10.41 -9.88
C ILE A 189 -3.43 -10.00 -8.44
N ALA A 190 -2.84 -10.67 -7.45
CA ALA A 190 -2.98 -10.27 -6.04
C ALA A 190 -2.44 -8.85 -5.79
N GLY A 191 -1.24 -8.53 -6.31
CA GLY A 191 -0.68 -7.19 -6.21
C GLY A 191 -1.55 -6.13 -6.91
N LEU A 192 -2.11 -6.46 -8.07
CA LEU A 192 -3.03 -5.59 -8.79
C LEU A 192 -4.33 -5.36 -8.00
N CYS A 193 -4.87 -6.39 -7.38
CA CYS A 193 -6.23 -6.35 -6.79
C CYS A 193 -6.27 -6.03 -5.28
N HIS A 194 -5.12 -5.85 -4.62
CA HIS A 194 -5.08 -5.69 -3.16
C HIS A 194 -5.88 -4.49 -2.62
N ASP A 195 -6.02 -3.46 -3.45
CA ASP A 195 -6.64 -2.17 -3.11
C ASP A 195 -8.04 -1.95 -3.72
N LEU A 196 -8.63 -2.96 -4.36
CA LEU A 196 -9.96 -2.87 -4.98
C LEU A 196 -11.06 -2.40 -4.02
N GLY A 197 -10.91 -2.72 -2.73
CA GLY A 197 -11.87 -2.45 -1.67
C GLY A 197 -11.74 -1.08 -1.00
N HIS A 198 -10.86 -0.19 -1.47
CA HIS A 198 -10.81 1.16 -0.92
C HIS A 198 -12.06 1.97 -1.27
N GLY A 199 -12.56 2.75 -0.30
CA GLY A 199 -13.68 3.68 -0.49
C GLY A 199 -13.23 5.09 -0.87
N PRO A 200 -14.18 6.03 -1.01
CA PRO A 200 -13.88 7.44 -1.26
C PRO A 200 -12.87 8.00 -0.25
N PHE A 201 -11.84 8.72 -0.73
CA PHE A 201 -10.74 9.25 0.05
C PHE A 201 -9.91 8.20 0.80
N SER A 202 -9.83 6.97 0.26
CA SER A 202 -8.98 5.88 0.73
C SER A 202 -9.15 5.58 2.23
N HIS A 203 -8.16 5.92 3.06
CA HIS A 203 -8.13 5.57 4.49
C HIS A 203 -9.12 6.37 5.35
N MET A 204 -9.65 7.49 4.83
CA MET A 204 -10.73 8.19 5.49
C MET A 204 -11.98 7.30 5.57
N PHE A 205 -12.26 6.50 4.53
CA PHE A 205 -13.50 5.73 4.47
C PHE A 205 -13.55 4.59 5.49
N ASP A 206 -12.56 3.69 5.50
CA ASP A 206 -12.45 2.60 6.50
C ASP A 206 -12.04 3.11 7.88
N GLY A 207 -11.18 4.13 7.94
CA GLY A 207 -10.61 4.61 9.20
C GLY A 207 -11.47 5.62 9.96
N MET A 208 -12.40 6.32 9.30
CA MET A 208 -13.16 7.42 9.93
C MET A 208 -14.66 7.36 9.65
N PHE A 209 -15.08 7.19 8.39
CA PHE A 209 -16.50 7.21 8.03
C PHE A 209 -17.21 5.93 8.47
N MET A 210 -16.76 4.75 8.01
CA MET A 210 -17.41 3.47 8.33
C MET A 210 -17.51 3.19 9.83
N PRO A 211 -16.47 3.44 10.67
CA PRO A 211 -16.58 3.25 12.12
C PRO A 211 -17.60 4.16 12.79
N LYS A 212 -17.93 5.32 12.19
CA LYS A 212 -18.94 6.25 12.71
C LYS A 212 -20.34 5.96 12.15
N ALA A 213 -20.43 5.60 10.88
CA ALA A 213 -21.69 5.33 10.20
C ALA A 213 -22.27 3.95 10.59
N ARG A 214 -21.39 2.95 10.78
CA ARG A 214 -21.73 1.56 11.06
C ARG A 214 -20.77 0.95 12.11
N PRO A 215 -20.81 1.42 13.38
CA PRO A 215 -19.88 1.01 14.43
C PRO A 215 -19.93 -0.49 14.78
N GLU A 216 -21.03 -1.16 14.45
CA GLU A 216 -21.21 -2.60 14.64
C GLU A 216 -20.43 -3.45 13.63
N LEU A 217 -20.02 -2.85 12.51
CA LEU A 217 -19.31 -3.53 11.43
C LEU A 217 -17.80 -3.32 11.56
N ASN A 218 -17.04 -4.39 11.80
CA ASN A 218 -15.58 -4.37 11.69
C ASN A 218 -15.16 -4.44 10.20
N TRP A 219 -15.45 -3.36 9.47
CA TRP A 219 -15.18 -3.26 8.04
C TRP A 219 -13.71 -2.91 7.79
N LYS A 220 -13.12 -3.54 6.78
CA LYS A 220 -11.75 -3.30 6.35
C LYS A 220 -11.70 -3.28 4.83
N HIS A 221 -10.86 -2.40 4.27
CA HIS A 221 -10.69 -2.34 2.82
C HIS A 221 -10.14 -3.66 2.28
N GLU A 222 -9.33 -4.42 3.02
CA GLU A 222 -8.84 -5.72 2.54
C GLU A 222 -9.98 -6.73 2.35
N THR A 223 -10.95 -6.79 3.28
CA THR A 223 -12.13 -7.67 3.15
C THR A 223 -12.99 -7.23 1.97
N ALA A 224 -13.16 -5.93 1.77
CA ALA A 224 -13.86 -5.39 0.62
C ALA A 224 -13.12 -5.66 -0.70
N SER A 225 -11.78 -5.69 -0.71
CA SER A 225 -11.00 -6.06 -1.89
C SER A 225 -11.28 -7.48 -2.33
N LEU A 226 -11.50 -8.41 -1.39
CA LEU A 226 -11.89 -9.78 -1.73
C LEU A 226 -13.28 -9.84 -2.35
N ALA A 227 -14.25 -9.14 -1.75
CA ALA A 227 -15.63 -9.10 -2.26
C ALA A 227 -15.68 -8.46 -3.64
N MET A 228 -14.95 -7.36 -3.85
CA MET A 228 -14.84 -6.69 -5.14
C MET A 228 -14.08 -7.56 -6.17
N PHE A 229 -13.06 -8.30 -5.75
CA PHE A 229 -12.35 -9.25 -6.62
C PHE A 229 -13.25 -10.38 -7.09
N ASP A 230 -14.00 -11.01 -6.17
CA ASP A 230 -14.96 -12.06 -6.53
C ASP A 230 -16.03 -11.51 -7.48
N TYR A 231 -16.60 -10.33 -7.19
CA TYR A 231 -17.54 -9.66 -8.08
C TYR A 231 -16.94 -9.34 -9.46
N LEU A 232 -15.71 -8.80 -9.51
CA LEU A 232 -15.00 -8.50 -10.76
C LEU A 232 -14.83 -9.77 -11.62
N VAL A 233 -14.40 -10.87 -11.02
CA VAL A 233 -14.20 -12.15 -11.73
C VAL A 233 -15.50 -12.70 -12.27
N GLU A 234 -16.59 -12.61 -11.50
CA GLU A 234 -17.90 -13.15 -11.87
C GLU A 234 -18.61 -12.30 -12.92
N ASP A 235 -18.70 -10.98 -12.70
CA ASP A 235 -19.42 -10.03 -13.56
C ASP A 235 -18.79 -9.93 -14.96
N ASN A 236 -17.46 -10.08 -15.04
CA ASN A 236 -16.72 -10.02 -16.30
C ASN A 236 -16.41 -11.41 -16.89
N ASN A 237 -16.97 -12.48 -16.32
CA ASN A 237 -16.76 -13.87 -16.74
C ASN A 237 -15.27 -14.22 -16.96
N LEU A 238 -14.42 -13.90 -15.97
CA LEU A 238 -12.96 -14.06 -16.10
C LEU A 238 -12.47 -15.47 -15.80
N ARG A 239 -13.28 -16.34 -15.16
CA ARG A 239 -12.84 -17.71 -14.81
C ARG A 239 -12.35 -18.51 -16.05
N PRO A 240 -13.09 -18.58 -17.17
CA PRO A 240 -12.61 -19.28 -18.37
C PRO A 240 -11.35 -18.62 -18.96
N VAL A 241 -11.24 -17.29 -18.88
CA VAL A 241 -10.06 -16.55 -19.37
C VAL A 241 -8.83 -16.85 -18.52
N MET A 242 -8.99 -16.97 -17.20
CA MET A 242 -7.92 -17.40 -16.29
C MET A 242 -7.45 -18.83 -16.62
N GLU A 243 -8.39 -19.75 -16.86
CA GLU A 243 -8.11 -21.15 -17.24
C GLU A 243 -7.39 -21.25 -18.59
N GLU A 244 -7.80 -20.45 -19.59
CA GLU A 244 -7.12 -20.35 -20.90
C GLU A 244 -5.65 -19.93 -20.76
N HIS A 245 -5.36 -19.09 -19.77
CA HIS A 245 -4.00 -18.62 -19.43
C HIS A 245 -3.27 -19.54 -18.43
N GLY A 246 -3.83 -20.71 -18.11
CA GLY A 246 -3.17 -21.76 -17.32
C GLY A 246 -3.30 -21.63 -15.80
N LEU A 247 -4.24 -20.83 -15.30
CA LEU A 247 -4.63 -20.84 -13.89
C LEU A 247 -5.63 -21.99 -13.63
N VAL A 248 -5.70 -22.44 -12.37
CA VAL A 248 -6.54 -23.58 -11.94
C VAL A 248 -7.44 -23.15 -10.79
N MET A 249 -8.74 -23.34 -10.96
CA MET A 249 -9.78 -23.00 -9.99
C MET A 249 -10.14 -24.23 -9.12
N PRO A 250 -10.56 -24.04 -7.85
CA PRO A 250 -10.61 -22.77 -7.11
C PRO A 250 -9.25 -22.37 -6.49
N GLU A 251 -8.23 -23.22 -6.58
CA GLU A 251 -6.94 -23.07 -5.90
C GLU A 251 -6.28 -21.69 -6.11
N ASP A 252 -6.27 -21.18 -7.34
CA ASP A 252 -5.66 -19.87 -7.61
C ASP A 252 -6.49 -18.68 -7.11
N LEU A 253 -7.82 -18.79 -7.06
CA LEU A 253 -8.65 -17.75 -6.45
C LEU A 253 -8.38 -17.67 -4.95
N ASP A 254 -8.30 -18.83 -4.29
CA ASP A 254 -7.97 -18.90 -2.88
C ASP A 254 -6.56 -18.32 -2.65
N PHE A 255 -5.58 -18.67 -3.48
CA PHE A 255 -4.23 -18.13 -3.37
C PHE A 255 -4.16 -16.61 -3.55
N ILE A 256 -4.89 -16.05 -4.53
CA ILE A 256 -4.94 -14.59 -4.74
C ILE A 256 -5.57 -13.89 -3.54
N LYS A 257 -6.71 -14.39 -3.05
CA LYS A 257 -7.44 -13.81 -1.91
C LYS A 257 -6.64 -13.89 -0.61
N GLU A 258 -5.95 -15.01 -0.38
CA GLU A 258 -5.08 -15.21 0.78
C GLU A 258 -3.85 -14.28 0.78
N GLN A 259 -3.32 -13.91 -0.39
CA GLN A 259 -2.23 -12.93 -0.48
C GLN A 259 -2.68 -11.50 -0.14
N ILE A 260 -3.95 -11.17 -0.36
CA ILE A 260 -4.51 -9.82 -0.08
C ILE A 260 -4.85 -9.70 1.41
N ALA A 261 -5.69 -10.60 1.92
CA ALA A 261 -6.25 -10.47 3.27
C ALA A 261 -5.57 -11.36 4.32
N GLY A 262 -4.73 -12.31 3.91
CA GLY A 262 -4.24 -13.38 4.77
C GLY A 262 -5.17 -14.60 4.79
N PRO A 263 -4.89 -15.59 5.67
CA PRO A 263 -5.62 -16.86 5.68
C PRO A 263 -7.09 -16.67 6.04
N GLN A 264 -7.99 -17.20 5.20
CA GLN A 264 -9.43 -16.90 5.22
C GLN A 264 -10.21 -17.58 6.35
N ASN A 265 -9.78 -18.75 6.86
CA ASN A 265 -10.31 -19.45 8.03
C ASN A 265 -9.64 -20.82 8.16
N ASN A 266 -8.78 -21.02 9.18
CA ASN A 266 -8.34 -22.33 9.69
C ASN A 266 -7.52 -22.17 11.01
N PRO A 267 -8.11 -21.66 12.11
CA PRO A 267 -7.45 -21.67 13.41
C PRO A 267 -7.29 -23.11 13.90
N GLY A 268 -6.12 -23.72 13.67
CA GLY A 268 -5.81 -25.08 14.14
C GLY A 268 -4.90 -25.91 13.24
N GLN A 269 -4.65 -25.51 11.99
CA GLN A 269 -3.70 -26.19 11.11
C GLN A 269 -2.28 -25.62 11.26
N GLN A 270 -1.26 -26.48 11.15
CA GLN A 270 0.15 -26.08 11.18
C GLN A 270 0.53 -25.14 10.01
N TRP A 271 -0.16 -25.29 8.87
CA TRP A 271 -0.08 -24.42 7.70
C TRP A 271 -1.47 -23.81 7.46
N PRO A 272 -1.65 -22.48 7.57
CA PRO A 272 -2.99 -21.87 7.59
C PRO A 272 -3.56 -21.55 6.21
N TYR A 273 -2.79 -21.77 5.13
CA TYR A 273 -3.16 -21.41 3.77
C TYR A 273 -3.58 -22.64 2.96
N LYS A 274 -4.52 -22.43 2.03
CA LYS A 274 -5.08 -23.46 1.13
C LYS A 274 -4.60 -23.29 -0.30
N GLY A 275 -4.38 -22.04 -0.74
CA GLY A 275 -4.09 -21.73 -2.14
C GLY A 275 -2.72 -22.24 -2.60
N ARG A 276 -1.74 -22.37 -1.69
CA ARG A 276 -0.43 -22.97 -1.96
C ARG A 276 0.09 -23.76 -0.76
N PRO A 277 0.91 -24.81 -1.01
CA PRO A 277 1.56 -25.59 0.04
C PRO A 277 2.66 -24.80 0.78
N ALA A 278 3.06 -25.31 1.95
CA ALA A 278 4.05 -24.66 2.83
C ALA A 278 5.45 -24.51 2.20
N ASP A 279 5.83 -25.32 1.22
CA ASP A 279 7.09 -25.17 0.50
C ASP A 279 7.12 -23.96 -0.45
N LYS A 280 5.97 -23.31 -0.66
CA LYS A 280 5.77 -22.06 -1.40
C LYS A 280 5.43 -20.87 -0.48
N SER A 281 5.66 -21.01 0.82
CA SER A 281 5.30 -19.99 1.83
C SER A 281 5.82 -18.59 1.55
N PHE A 282 7.00 -18.47 0.95
CA PHE A 282 7.64 -17.20 0.59
C PHE A 282 6.81 -16.36 -0.39
N LEU A 283 5.89 -16.94 -1.17
CA LEU A 283 5.05 -16.16 -2.09
C LEU A 283 4.05 -15.27 -1.34
N TYR A 284 3.57 -15.69 -0.16
CA TYR A 284 2.68 -14.89 0.70
C TYR A 284 3.39 -13.69 1.35
N GLU A 285 4.70 -13.58 1.21
CA GLU A 285 5.50 -12.46 1.73
C GLU A 285 5.67 -11.32 0.70
N VAL A 286 5.14 -11.48 -0.52
CA VAL A 286 5.35 -10.54 -1.63
C VAL A 286 4.39 -9.35 -1.57
N VAL A 287 3.08 -9.60 -1.57
CA VAL A 287 2.04 -8.55 -1.74
C VAL A 287 1.69 -7.87 -0.43
N ALA A 288 1.31 -8.65 0.60
CA ALA A 288 0.97 -8.13 1.92
C ALA A 288 1.65 -8.96 3.01
N ASN A 289 2.84 -8.53 3.43
CA ASN A 289 3.68 -9.30 4.33
C ASN A 289 3.27 -9.10 5.79
N LYS A 290 2.38 -9.95 6.30
CA LYS A 290 1.90 -9.86 7.69
C LYS A 290 2.96 -10.23 8.75
N ARG A 291 4.13 -10.79 8.36
CA ARG A 291 5.20 -11.15 9.31
C ARG A 291 6.01 -9.94 9.77
N ASN A 292 6.42 -9.09 8.84
CA ASN A 292 7.34 -7.99 9.12
C ASN A 292 7.00 -6.67 8.40
N GLY A 293 5.97 -6.66 7.55
CA GLY A 293 5.55 -5.47 6.83
C GLY A 293 6.55 -5.00 5.78
N ILE A 294 7.39 -5.91 5.23
CA ILE A 294 8.24 -5.63 4.07
C ILE A 294 7.61 -6.32 2.85
N ASP A 295 6.95 -5.53 2.01
CA ASP A 295 6.19 -5.99 0.85
C ASP A 295 6.22 -4.95 -0.28
N VAL A 296 5.81 -5.37 -1.47
CA VAL A 296 5.89 -4.55 -2.70
C VAL A 296 4.85 -3.42 -2.74
N ASP A 297 3.76 -3.53 -1.97
CA ASP A 297 2.81 -2.45 -1.71
C ASP A 297 3.55 -1.21 -1.18
N LYS A 298 4.29 -1.38 -0.08
CA LYS A 298 5.12 -0.31 0.52
C LYS A 298 6.15 0.25 -0.43
N TRP A 299 6.75 -0.60 -1.25
CA TRP A 299 7.78 -0.14 -2.18
C TRP A 299 7.22 0.79 -3.24
N ASP A 300 6.04 0.49 -3.78
CA ASP A 300 5.36 1.38 -4.71
C ASP A 300 4.96 2.68 -4.01
N TYR A 301 4.15 2.60 -2.94
CA TYR A 301 3.59 3.84 -2.39
C TYR A 301 4.67 4.71 -1.74
N PHE A 302 5.74 4.17 -1.17
CA PHE A 302 6.86 5.02 -0.72
C PHE A 302 7.48 5.78 -1.88
N ALA A 303 7.76 5.12 -3.01
CA ALA A 303 8.35 5.79 -4.16
C ALA A 303 7.39 6.79 -4.81
N ARG A 304 6.12 6.40 -4.95
CA ARG A 304 5.06 7.19 -5.59
C ARG A 304 4.68 8.40 -4.73
N ASP A 305 4.39 8.20 -3.46
CA ASP A 305 4.01 9.28 -2.55
C ASP A 305 5.16 10.26 -2.38
N CYS A 306 6.40 9.79 -2.20
CA CYS A 306 7.58 10.66 -2.18
C CYS A 306 7.67 11.54 -3.43
N SER A 307 7.51 10.96 -4.62
CA SER A 307 7.52 11.69 -5.89
C SER A 307 6.42 12.76 -5.95
N GLN A 308 5.18 12.41 -5.61
CA GLN A 308 4.03 13.30 -5.70
C GLN A 308 3.99 14.36 -4.58
N LEU A 309 4.61 14.08 -3.43
CA LEU A 309 4.72 15.00 -2.30
C LEU A 309 5.95 15.92 -2.37
N GLY A 310 6.89 15.65 -3.30
CA GLY A 310 8.18 16.35 -3.35
C GLY A 310 9.10 16.00 -2.16
N ILE A 311 9.03 14.76 -1.68
CA ILE A 311 9.86 14.22 -0.58
C ILE A 311 10.83 13.21 -1.19
N GLN A 312 12.09 13.21 -0.74
CA GLN A 312 13.05 12.21 -1.20
C GLN A 312 12.75 10.84 -0.57
N ASN A 313 12.66 9.79 -1.40
CA ASN A 313 12.65 8.39 -0.96
C ASN A 313 14.09 7.90 -0.82
N ASN A 314 14.48 7.44 0.37
CA ASN A 314 15.82 6.93 0.64
C ASN A 314 15.92 5.40 0.45
N PHE A 315 14.80 4.70 0.32
CA PHE A 315 14.77 3.26 0.13
C PHE A 315 14.91 2.88 -1.35
N ASP A 316 15.94 2.09 -1.67
CA ASP A 316 16.14 1.53 -3.00
C ASP A 316 15.61 0.08 -3.07
N TYR A 317 14.37 -0.06 -3.55
CA TYR A 317 13.76 -1.36 -3.80
C TYR A 317 14.44 -2.13 -4.93
N ARG A 318 15.01 -1.45 -5.95
CA ARG A 318 15.71 -2.12 -7.07
C ARG A 318 16.95 -2.83 -6.54
N ARG A 319 17.66 -2.21 -5.60
CA ARG A 319 18.76 -2.85 -4.88
C ARG A 319 18.28 -4.02 -4.03
N PHE A 320 17.17 -3.89 -3.30
CA PHE A 320 16.58 -5.00 -2.54
C PHE A 320 16.27 -6.21 -3.45
N LEU A 321 15.60 -5.98 -4.59
CA LEU A 321 15.30 -7.01 -5.60
C LEU A 321 16.56 -7.78 -6.02
N LYS A 322 17.71 -7.10 -6.15
CA LYS A 322 18.96 -7.75 -6.55
C LYS A 322 19.52 -8.70 -5.49
N PHE A 323 19.27 -8.42 -4.22
CA PHE A 323 19.79 -9.17 -3.08
C PHE A 323 18.76 -10.11 -2.42
N ALA A 324 17.50 -10.09 -2.85
CA ALA A 324 16.49 -11.00 -2.34
C ALA A 324 16.81 -12.47 -2.70
N ARG A 325 16.65 -13.37 -1.73
CA ARG A 325 16.74 -14.83 -1.86
C ARG A 325 15.71 -15.48 -0.95
N VAL A 326 15.40 -16.75 -1.20
CA VAL A 326 14.63 -17.59 -0.29
C VAL A 326 15.57 -18.50 0.47
N CYS A 327 15.50 -18.46 1.81
CA CYS A 327 16.23 -19.35 2.69
C CYS A 327 15.24 -20.11 3.59
N VAL A 328 15.70 -21.22 4.19
CA VAL A 328 14.91 -21.98 5.17
C VAL A 328 15.21 -21.45 6.56
N ASP A 329 14.19 -20.99 7.28
CA ASP A 329 14.24 -20.68 8.72
C ASP A 329 13.16 -21.49 9.43
N LYS A 330 13.56 -22.24 10.47
CA LYS A 330 12.65 -23.08 11.28
C LYS A 330 11.72 -23.99 10.45
N GLY A 331 12.24 -24.54 9.35
CA GLY A 331 11.49 -25.45 8.47
C GLY A 331 10.55 -24.77 7.46
N GLN A 332 10.52 -23.44 7.39
CA GLN A 332 9.73 -22.68 6.41
C GLN A 332 10.63 -21.89 5.47
N LYS A 333 10.22 -21.77 4.21
CA LYS A 333 10.92 -20.95 3.21
C LYS A 333 10.49 -19.50 3.32
N GLN A 334 11.43 -18.59 3.48
CA GLN A 334 11.17 -17.18 3.76
C GLN A 334 12.00 -16.28 2.85
N ILE A 335 11.46 -15.12 2.47
CA ILE A 335 12.23 -14.11 1.76
C ILE A 335 13.26 -13.52 2.74
N CYS A 336 14.52 -13.61 2.33
CA CYS A 336 15.70 -13.11 3.02
C CYS A 336 16.41 -12.10 2.13
N THR A 337 17.14 -11.18 2.76
CA THR A 337 18.03 -10.26 2.03
C THR A 337 19.46 -10.40 2.50
N ARG A 338 20.42 -9.82 1.78
CA ARG A 338 21.82 -9.91 2.16
C ARG A 338 22.08 -9.12 3.44
N ASP A 339 22.88 -9.67 4.35
CA ASP A 339 23.27 -9.10 5.65
C ASP A 339 23.58 -7.58 5.62
N LYS A 340 24.39 -7.13 4.67
CA LYS A 340 24.78 -5.72 4.51
C LYS A 340 23.63 -4.78 4.12
N GLU A 341 22.48 -5.30 3.72
CA GLU A 341 21.30 -4.52 3.32
C GLU A 341 20.42 -4.13 4.52
N VAL A 342 20.80 -4.51 5.75
CA VAL A 342 20.09 -4.11 6.98
C VAL A 342 19.93 -2.59 7.10
N GLY A 343 20.92 -1.81 6.66
CA GLY A 343 20.83 -0.34 6.62
C GLY A 343 19.72 0.17 5.71
N ASN A 344 19.63 -0.38 4.49
CA ASN A 344 18.57 -0.04 3.51
C ASN A 344 17.16 -0.34 4.07
N LEU A 345 17.00 -1.39 4.88
CA LEU A 345 15.74 -1.67 5.56
C LEU A 345 15.41 -0.66 6.66
N TYR A 346 16.39 -0.20 7.43
CA TYR A 346 16.16 0.90 8.37
C TYR A 346 15.80 2.20 7.63
N ASP A 347 16.42 2.47 6.48
CA ASP A 347 16.05 3.61 5.63
C ASP A 347 14.61 3.51 5.11
N MET A 348 14.13 2.29 4.82
CA MET A 348 12.74 2.01 4.46
C MET A 348 11.77 2.43 5.58
N PHE A 349 11.98 1.96 6.81
CA PHE A 349 11.09 2.31 7.92
C PHE A 349 11.26 3.77 8.37
N HIS A 350 12.44 4.35 8.20
CA HIS A 350 12.64 5.79 8.38
C HIS A 350 11.82 6.60 7.36
N THR A 351 11.83 6.17 6.08
CA THR A 351 11.01 6.80 5.02
C THR A 351 9.53 6.68 5.36
N ARG A 352 9.07 5.51 5.82
CA ARG A 352 7.70 5.33 6.32
C ARG A 352 7.36 6.36 7.39
N ASN A 353 8.18 6.46 8.44
CA ASN A 353 7.95 7.42 9.52
C ASN A 353 7.95 8.88 9.03
N CYS A 354 8.84 9.21 8.09
CA CYS A 354 8.90 10.53 7.46
C CYS A 354 7.60 10.88 6.72
N LEU A 355 7.08 9.96 5.90
CA LEU A 355 5.83 10.12 5.17
C LEU A 355 4.63 10.24 6.12
N HIS A 356 4.56 9.40 7.16
CA HIS A 356 3.53 9.49 8.20
C HIS A 356 3.53 10.86 8.88
N ARG A 357 4.69 11.32 9.37
CA ARG A 357 4.79 12.60 10.10
C ARG A 357 4.51 13.82 9.22
N ARG A 358 5.03 13.83 7.98
CA ARG A 358 4.98 15.02 7.11
C ARG A 358 3.70 15.11 6.29
N ALA A 359 3.14 13.98 5.87
CA ALA A 359 2.03 13.94 4.93
C ALA A 359 0.80 13.20 5.49
N TYR A 360 0.88 11.89 5.74
CA TYR A 360 -0.31 11.08 6.05
C TYR A 360 -1.01 11.50 7.33
N GLN A 361 -0.22 11.96 8.31
CA GLN A 361 -0.72 12.51 9.57
C GLN A 361 -0.51 14.01 9.60
N HIS A 362 -0.65 14.71 8.46
CA HIS A 362 -0.57 16.16 8.46
C HIS A 362 -1.81 16.77 9.11
N LYS A 363 -1.63 17.64 10.12
CA LYS A 363 -2.73 18.22 10.91
C LYS A 363 -3.88 18.83 10.08
N VAL A 364 -3.55 19.48 8.95
CA VAL A 364 -4.56 20.06 8.07
C VAL A 364 -5.20 19.01 7.16
N GLY A 365 -4.47 17.96 6.77
CA GLY A 365 -5.05 16.87 5.97
C GLY A 365 -6.08 16.10 6.80
N ASN A 366 -5.69 15.70 8.02
CA ASN A 366 -6.57 14.99 8.94
C ASN A 366 -7.83 15.79 9.28
N ILE A 367 -7.76 17.10 9.52
CA ILE A 367 -8.97 17.88 9.84
C ILE A 367 -9.90 18.04 8.62
N ILE A 368 -9.35 18.08 7.40
CA ILE A 368 -10.16 18.04 6.18
C ILE A 368 -10.89 16.71 6.09
N GLU A 369 -10.22 15.60 6.35
CA GLU A 369 -10.84 14.27 6.38
C GLU A 369 -11.92 14.13 7.48
N VAL A 370 -11.73 14.75 8.65
CA VAL A 370 -12.79 14.87 9.67
C VAL A 370 -14.00 15.61 9.10
N MET A 371 -13.79 16.76 8.44
CA MET A 371 -14.88 17.57 7.87
C MET A 371 -15.59 16.83 6.72
N VAL A 372 -14.86 16.15 5.84
CA VAL A 372 -15.46 15.30 4.78
C VAL A 372 -16.28 14.18 5.41
N THR A 373 -15.76 13.52 6.45
CA THR A 373 -16.50 12.49 7.19
C THR A 373 -17.80 13.04 7.78
N GLU A 374 -17.76 14.22 8.42
CA GLU A 374 -18.95 14.86 8.98
C GLU A 374 -19.99 15.19 7.90
N ALA A 375 -19.54 15.70 6.76
CA ALA A 375 -20.42 15.95 5.61
C ALA A 375 -21.04 14.66 5.07
N PHE A 376 -20.26 13.57 4.96
CA PHE A 376 -20.77 12.29 4.48
C PHE A 376 -21.78 11.69 5.44
N LEU A 377 -21.56 11.76 6.75
CA LEU A 377 -22.53 11.29 7.75
C LEU A 377 -23.86 12.06 7.65
N LYS A 378 -23.81 13.36 7.39
CA LYS A 378 -25.01 14.19 7.17
C LYS A 378 -25.68 13.92 5.83
N ALA A 379 -24.92 13.52 4.81
CA ALA A 379 -25.44 13.20 3.48
C ALA A 379 -25.96 11.76 3.35
N ASP A 380 -25.48 10.84 4.19
CA ASP A 380 -25.73 9.40 4.10
C ASP A 380 -27.22 9.03 3.98
N PRO A 381 -28.16 9.61 4.75
CA PRO A 381 -29.59 9.25 4.65
C PRO A 381 -30.25 9.69 3.32
N HIS A 382 -29.61 10.59 2.58
CA HIS A 382 -30.21 11.29 1.44
C HIS A 382 -29.59 10.90 0.10
N ILE A 383 -28.35 10.42 0.12
CA ILE A 383 -27.69 9.89 -1.07
C ILE A 383 -28.21 8.48 -1.35
N GLN A 384 -28.55 8.24 -2.62
CA GLN A 384 -29.06 6.97 -3.09
C GLN A 384 -28.18 6.49 -4.26
N ILE A 385 -27.65 5.28 -4.11
CA ILE A 385 -26.74 4.62 -5.05
C ILE A 385 -27.42 3.32 -5.47
N GLU A 386 -27.77 3.22 -6.74
CA GLU A 386 -28.40 2.02 -7.27
C GLU A 386 -27.41 0.85 -7.33
N GLY A 387 -27.74 -0.26 -6.70
CA GLY A 387 -26.98 -1.52 -6.69
C GLY A 387 -27.66 -2.63 -7.47
N SER A 388 -27.42 -3.88 -7.07
CA SER A 388 -27.98 -5.06 -7.75
C SER A 388 -29.52 -5.06 -7.74
N GLY A 389 -30.11 -5.44 -8.88
CA GLY A 389 -31.57 -5.54 -9.04
C GLY A 389 -32.33 -4.22 -8.85
N GLY A 390 -31.67 -3.07 -9.01
CA GLY A 390 -32.29 -1.75 -8.86
C GLY A 390 -32.52 -1.33 -7.40
N LYS A 391 -31.95 -2.05 -6.42
CA LYS A 391 -32.04 -1.67 -5.01
C LYS A 391 -31.19 -0.42 -4.74
N MET A 392 -31.71 0.51 -3.95
CA MET A 392 -30.96 1.71 -3.57
C MET A 392 -30.22 1.50 -2.25
N PHE A 393 -28.98 1.98 -2.21
CA PHE A 393 -28.08 1.95 -1.07
C PHE A 393 -27.64 3.37 -0.72
N THR A 394 -27.35 3.60 0.55
CA THR A 394 -26.70 4.82 1.05
C THR A 394 -25.18 4.76 0.88
N ILE A 395 -24.46 5.80 1.28
CA ILE A 395 -22.98 5.80 1.26
C ILE A 395 -22.45 4.67 2.17
N SER A 396 -23.05 4.51 3.36
CA SER A 396 -22.65 3.55 4.39
C SER A 396 -23.06 2.11 4.12
N THR A 397 -24.11 1.89 3.33
CA THR A 397 -24.63 0.54 3.01
C THR A 397 -24.21 0.05 1.63
N ALA A 398 -23.64 0.91 0.78
CA ALA A 398 -23.11 0.49 -0.53
C ALA A 398 -22.02 -0.59 -0.40
N VAL A 399 -21.31 -0.68 0.73
CA VAL A 399 -20.31 -1.75 0.98
C VAL A 399 -20.92 -3.16 1.01
N ASP A 400 -22.24 -3.27 1.21
CA ASP A 400 -22.96 -4.54 1.27
C ASP A 400 -23.34 -5.07 -0.13
N ASP A 401 -23.15 -4.28 -1.19
CA ASP A 401 -23.48 -4.63 -2.57
C ASP A 401 -22.41 -4.11 -3.55
N MET A 402 -21.67 -5.01 -4.19
CA MET A 402 -20.52 -4.61 -5.02
C MET A 402 -20.92 -3.85 -6.30
N VAL A 403 -22.18 -3.96 -6.78
CA VAL A 403 -22.67 -3.13 -7.90
C VAL A 403 -22.80 -1.67 -7.46
N ALA A 404 -23.38 -1.43 -6.28
CA ALA A 404 -23.44 -0.09 -5.68
C ALA A 404 -22.03 0.40 -5.30
N TYR A 405 -21.21 -0.45 -4.67
CA TYR A 405 -19.87 -0.08 -4.25
C TYR A 405 -18.96 0.30 -5.41
N THR A 406 -19.13 -0.34 -6.58
CA THR A 406 -18.42 0.00 -7.82
C THR A 406 -18.64 1.46 -8.24
N LYS A 407 -19.81 2.03 -7.91
CA LYS A 407 -20.17 3.43 -8.24
C LYS A 407 -19.71 4.42 -7.17
N LEU A 408 -19.43 3.96 -5.95
CA LEU A 408 -19.06 4.81 -4.83
C LEU A 408 -17.58 5.22 -4.92
N THR A 409 -17.29 6.48 -5.26
CA THR A 409 -15.93 7.02 -5.45
C THR A 409 -15.82 8.44 -4.87
N ASP A 410 -14.68 9.12 -5.00
CA ASP A 410 -14.51 10.51 -4.55
C ASP A 410 -15.52 11.48 -5.19
N ASN A 411 -16.14 11.10 -6.32
CA ASN A 411 -17.20 11.86 -6.98
C ASN A 411 -18.38 12.19 -6.04
N ILE A 412 -18.58 11.42 -4.97
CA ILE A 412 -19.62 11.71 -3.97
C ILE A 412 -19.43 13.09 -3.32
N PHE A 413 -18.18 13.58 -3.21
CA PHE A 413 -17.87 14.93 -2.75
C PHE A 413 -18.53 15.98 -3.66
N GLU A 414 -18.30 15.87 -4.97
CA GLU A 414 -18.86 16.80 -5.96
C GLU A 414 -20.38 16.65 -6.07
N GLN A 415 -20.91 15.43 -5.95
CA GLN A 415 -22.35 15.19 -5.93
C GLN A 415 -23.04 15.95 -4.79
N ILE A 416 -22.46 15.95 -3.59
CA ILE A 416 -23.00 16.70 -2.44
C ILE A 416 -22.85 18.20 -2.63
N VAL A 417 -21.66 18.67 -3.06
CA VAL A 417 -21.36 20.10 -3.26
C VAL A 417 -22.31 20.74 -4.30
N ASN A 418 -22.59 20.02 -5.38
CA ASN A 418 -23.36 20.51 -6.52
C ASN A 418 -24.85 20.20 -6.43
N SER A 419 -25.29 19.45 -5.41
CA SER A 419 -26.71 19.16 -5.21
C SER A 419 -27.53 20.40 -4.86
N SER A 420 -28.72 20.51 -5.45
CA SER A 420 -29.74 21.51 -5.12
C SER A 420 -30.70 21.08 -4.01
N SER A 421 -30.60 19.83 -3.54
CA SER A 421 -31.50 19.30 -2.50
C SER A 421 -31.34 20.07 -1.18
N PRO A 422 -32.45 20.50 -0.54
CA PRO A 422 -32.44 21.11 0.79
C PRO A 422 -31.91 20.17 1.87
N GLU A 423 -32.17 18.87 1.77
CA GLU A 423 -31.75 17.85 2.73
C GLU A 423 -30.22 17.76 2.83
N LEU A 424 -29.51 18.04 1.73
CA LEU A 424 -28.05 18.05 1.68
C LEU A 424 -27.43 19.41 2.05
N ALA A 425 -28.20 20.39 2.51
CA ALA A 425 -27.71 21.75 2.75
C ALA A 425 -26.59 21.82 3.79
N GLU A 426 -26.70 21.08 4.90
CA GLU A 426 -25.67 21.08 5.94
C GLU A 426 -24.36 20.42 5.45
N ALA A 427 -24.46 19.24 4.83
CA ALA A 427 -23.32 18.54 4.26
C ALA A 427 -22.62 19.41 3.20
N ARG A 428 -23.41 20.02 2.30
CA ARG A 428 -22.94 20.94 1.26
C ARG A 428 -22.24 22.17 1.84
N LYS A 429 -22.74 22.72 2.95
CA LYS A 429 -22.08 23.84 3.66
C LYS A 429 -20.68 23.44 4.13
N ILE A 430 -20.54 22.29 4.81
CA ILE A 430 -19.25 21.81 5.32
C ILE A 430 -18.25 21.62 4.18
N LEU A 431 -18.66 21.01 3.06
CA LEU A 431 -17.77 20.81 1.91
C LEU A 431 -17.38 22.14 1.23
N ARG A 432 -18.30 23.12 1.17
CA ARG A 432 -17.97 24.48 0.70
C ARG A 432 -17.00 25.19 1.63
N ASP A 433 -17.12 25.00 2.94
CA ASP A 433 -16.16 25.52 3.91
C ASP A 433 -14.75 24.95 3.66
N ILE A 434 -14.62 23.67 3.29
CA ILE A 434 -13.34 23.09 2.87
C ILE A 434 -12.78 23.80 1.62
N LEU A 435 -13.61 23.96 0.58
CA LEU A 435 -13.22 24.61 -0.68
C LEU A 435 -12.81 26.08 -0.47
N CYS A 436 -13.51 26.80 0.40
CA CYS A 436 -13.22 28.20 0.75
C CYS A 436 -12.19 28.34 1.89
N ARG A 437 -11.54 27.25 2.29
CA ARG A 437 -10.53 27.19 3.36
C ARG A 437 -11.01 27.69 4.74
N ASN A 438 -12.31 27.64 4.99
CA ASN A 438 -12.93 27.86 6.29
C ASN A 438 -12.90 26.58 7.14
N LEU A 439 -11.69 26.10 7.44
CA LEU A 439 -11.49 24.85 8.19
C LEU A 439 -11.63 25.05 9.70
N TYR A 440 -11.99 23.98 10.41
CA TYR A 440 -11.86 23.89 11.87
C TYR A 440 -10.42 24.19 12.29
N LYS A 441 -10.25 24.92 13.40
CA LYS A 441 -8.98 25.49 13.80
C LYS A 441 -8.21 24.56 14.70
N TYR A 442 -6.98 24.25 14.30
CA TYR A 442 -6.03 23.53 15.12
C TYR A 442 -5.62 24.38 16.34
N LEU A 443 -5.79 23.84 17.54
CA LEU A 443 -5.42 24.49 18.81
C LEU A 443 -4.01 24.14 19.24
N GLY A 444 -3.58 22.89 19.02
CA GLY A 444 -2.27 22.43 19.43
C GLY A 444 -2.13 20.91 19.40
N GLN A 445 -0.94 20.46 19.78
CA GLN A 445 -0.57 19.05 19.87
C GLN A 445 0.15 18.79 21.19
N THR A 446 -0.12 17.64 21.78
CA THR A 446 0.52 17.13 22.99
C THR A 446 0.76 15.63 22.86
N GLN A 447 1.46 15.04 23.82
CA GLN A 447 1.72 13.61 23.91
C GLN A 447 1.46 13.13 25.34
N PRO A 448 0.94 11.90 25.52
CA PRO A 448 0.90 11.28 26.83
C PRO A 448 2.30 10.83 27.25
N ASN A 449 2.61 10.89 28.55
CA ASN A 449 3.91 10.44 29.07
C ASN A 449 4.06 8.90 28.98
N GLU A 450 2.94 8.18 29.00
CA GLU A 450 2.88 6.73 28.83
C GLU A 450 1.94 6.38 27.66
N PRO A 451 2.19 5.29 26.92
CA PRO A 451 1.29 4.85 25.85
C PRO A 451 -0.14 4.62 26.37
N LEU A 452 -1.14 5.22 25.71
CA LEU A 452 -2.55 5.11 26.10
C LEU A 452 -3.33 4.33 25.04
N THR A 453 -4.04 3.28 25.48
CA THR A 453 -5.17 2.76 24.73
C THR A 453 -6.29 3.80 24.79
N VAL A 454 -6.77 4.20 23.61
CA VAL A 454 -7.84 5.20 23.47
C VAL A 454 -9.05 4.56 22.80
N THR A 455 -10.19 4.64 23.48
CA THR A 455 -11.52 4.24 22.98
C THR A 455 -12.30 5.49 22.57
N GLN A 456 -13.36 5.32 21.78
CA GLN A 456 -14.22 6.44 21.40
C GLN A 456 -14.88 7.11 22.62
N GLU A 457 -15.26 6.33 23.63
CA GLU A 457 -15.77 6.85 24.92
C GLU A 457 -14.75 7.75 25.63
N LYS A 458 -13.47 7.38 25.58
CA LYS A 458 -12.39 8.19 26.15
C LYS A 458 -12.17 9.48 25.39
N ILE A 459 -12.35 9.48 24.06
CA ILE A 459 -12.32 10.69 23.23
C ILE A 459 -13.46 11.62 23.63
N HIS A 460 -14.70 11.13 23.73
CA HIS A 460 -15.84 11.94 24.17
C HIS A 460 -15.67 12.49 25.59
N SER A 461 -15.09 11.69 26.50
CA SER A 461 -14.71 12.18 27.83
C SER A 461 -13.69 13.32 27.76
N TRP A 462 -12.73 13.25 26.84
CA TRP A 462 -11.73 14.31 26.68
C TRP A 462 -12.29 15.59 26.08
N GLU A 463 -13.24 15.49 25.15
CA GLU A 463 -13.98 16.64 24.63
C GLU A 463 -14.78 17.33 25.76
N ALA A 464 -15.42 16.54 26.64
CA ALA A 464 -16.10 17.07 27.81
C ALA A 464 -15.16 17.68 28.86
N ASP A 465 -13.98 17.08 29.07
CA ASP A 465 -12.97 17.64 29.97
C ASP A 465 -12.37 18.93 29.44
N LEU A 466 -12.08 19.01 28.14
CA LEU A 466 -11.59 20.23 27.49
C LEU A 466 -12.55 21.40 27.71
N ALA A 467 -13.86 21.17 27.53
CA ALA A 467 -14.88 22.19 27.79
C ALA A 467 -14.95 22.61 29.28
N ARG A 468 -14.51 21.76 30.22
CA ARG A 468 -14.50 22.04 31.67
C ARG A 468 -13.18 22.62 32.18
N SER A 469 -12.07 22.48 31.45
CA SER A 469 -10.74 22.99 31.84
C SER A 469 -10.62 24.52 31.68
N ILE A 470 -11.51 25.27 32.34
CA ILE A 470 -11.55 26.73 32.30
C ILE A 470 -10.42 27.29 33.19
N PRO A 471 -9.43 28.02 32.65
CA PRO A 471 -8.38 28.62 33.44
C PRO A 471 -8.92 29.82 34.25
N GLN A 472 -8.41 29.99 35.48
CA GLN A 472 -8.81 31.07 36.39
C GLN A 472 -8.61 32.50 35.82
N SER A 473 -7.73 32.65 34.84
CA SER A 473 -7.41 33.92 34.16
C SER A 473 -8.29 34.23 32.94
N SER A 474 -9.27 33.39 32.61
CA SER A 474 -10.10 33.55 31.41
C SER A 474 -11.39 34.31 31.72
N ASN A 475 -11.74 35.28 30.87
CA ASN A 475 -13.08 35.89 30.90
C ASN A 475 -14.13 34.82 30.57
N HIS A 476 -15.17 34.70 31.40
CA HIS A 476 -16.23 33.68 31.27
C HIS A 476 -17.15 33.87 30.03
N ASP A 477 -16.81 34.75 29.10
CA ASP A 477 -17.69 35.17 28.00
C ASP A 477 -17.74 34.15 26.85
N ALA A 478 -16.71 33.32 26.66
CA ALA A 478 -16.70 32.29 25.62
C ALA A 478 -17.34 30.98 26.11
N ASN A 479 -18.63 30.81 25.82
CA ASN A 479 -19.35 29.57 26.11
C ASN A 479 -18.97 28.45 25.11
N LEU A 480 -17.90 27.69 25.42
CA LEU A 480 -17.43 26.55 24.64
C LEU A 480 -18.02 25.24 25.18
N GLN A 481 -18.62 24.46 24.29
CA GLN A 481 -19.26 23.18 24.60
C GLN A 481 -18.40 21.99 24.13
N PRO A 482 -18.62 20.77 24.64
CA PRO A 482 -17.85 19.60 24.22
C PRO A 482 -17.85 19.38 22.68
N GLU A 483 -18.98 19.61 22.02
CA GLU A 483 -19.16 19.49 20.56
C GLU A 483 -18.37 20.53 19.74
N ASP A 484 -17.90 21.61 20.37
CA ASP A 484 -17.02 22.59 19.74
C ASP A 484 -15.59 22.07 19.58
N PHE A 485 -15.21 21.02 20.32
CA PHE A 485 -13.87 20.43 20.27
C PHE A 485 -13.85 19.14 19.46
N ILE A 486 -12.70 18.89 18.83
CA ILE A 486 -12.39 17.62 18.17
C ILE A 486 -11.05 17.15 18.71
N VAL A 487 -11.01 15.96 19.30
CA VAL A 487 -9.76 15.34 19.76
C VAL A 487 -9.37 14.19 18.83
N SER A 488 -8.19 14.31 18.21
CA SER A 488 -7.64 13.32 17.30
C SER A 488 -6.41 12.67 17.91
N VAL A 489 -6.44 11.35 18.06
CA VAL A 489 -5.33 10.55 18.56
C VAL A 489 -4.67 9.82 17.40
N ILE A 490 -3.38 10.05 17.24
CA ILE A 490 -2.59 9.53 16.14
C ILE A 490 -1.52 8.62 16.72
N VAL A 491 -1.45 7.39 16.22
CA VAL A 491 -0.39 6.44 16.56
C VAL A 491 0.48 6.27 15.32
N MET A 492 1.78 6.53 15.47
CA MET A 492 2.77 6.31 14.41
C MET A 492 3.75 5.26 14.88
N ASP A 493 3.99 4.24 14.06
CA ASP A 493 4.88 3.14 14.40
C ASP A 493 5.84 2.79 13.26
N TYR A 494 6.59 1.70 13.37
CA TYR A 494 7.38 1.13 12.29
C TYR A 494 6.65 -0.02 11.57
N GLY A 495 5.31 -0.02 11.59
CA GLY A 495 4.46 -1.03 10.95
C GLY A 495 4.18 -2.28 11.79
N MET A 496 4.71 -2.33 13.02
CA MET A 496 4.54 -3.45 13.94
C MET A 496 4.30 -3.01 15.39
N LYS A 497 3.55 -1.91 15.61
CA LYS A 497 3.34 -1.31 16.93
C LYS A 497 4.69 -1.02 17.62
N GLU A 498 4.83 -1.37 18.90
CA GLU A 498 6.04 -1.25 19.71
C GLU A 498 7.27 -2.05 19.20
N LYS A 499 7.07 -3.01 18.27
CA LYS A 499 8.11 -3.95 17.89
C LYS A 499 8.97 -3.40 16.75
N ASN A 500 10.28 -3.63 16.83
CA ASN A 500 11.18 -3.42 15.70
C ASN A 500 10.90 -4.46 14.59
N PRO A 501 10.43 -4.06 13.39
CA PRO A 501 10.13 -4.98 12.30
C PRO A 501 11.35 -5.74 11.79
N ILE A 502 12.56 -5.17 11.93
CA ILE A 502 13.82 -5.80 11.50
C ILE A 502 14.11 -7.09 12.29
N ASN A 503 13.60 -7.19 13.52
CA ASN A 503 13.76 -8.42 14.32
C ASN A 503 13.00 -9.62 13.71
N ASN A 504 12.00 -9.36 12.85
CA ASN A 504 11.23 -10.39 12.14
C ASN A 504 11.69 -10.54 10.68
N MET A 505 12.80 -9.91 10.30
CA MET A 505 13.45 -10.10 9.01
C MET A 505 14.57 -11.12 9.12
N ARG A 506 14.78 -11.88 8.05
CA ARG A 506 15.88 -12.84 7.91
C ARG A 506 16.88 -12.36 6.88
N PHE A 507 18.16 -12.61 7.17
CA PHE A 507 19.27 -12.23 6.32
C PHE A 507 20.08 -13.46 5.93
N TYR A 508 20.91 -13.36 4.89
CA TYR A 508 21.93 -14.34 4.57
C TYR A 508 23.29 -13.66 4.40
N CYS A 509 24.37 -14.40 4.66
CA CYS A 509 25.74 -13.93 4.49
C CYS A 509 26.29 -14.33 3.12
N LYS A 510 27.26 -13.56 2.60
CA LYS A 510 27.94 -13.91 1.34
C LYS A 510 28.59 -15.30 1.39
N SER A 511 29.13 -15.69 2.54
CA SER A 511 29.84 -16.96 2.74
C SER A 511 28.91 -18.18 2.75
N ASP A 512 27.64 -18.00 3.11
CA ASP A 512 26.63 -19.06 3.14
C ASP A 512 25.26 -18.48 2.73
N PRO A 513 24.97 -18.42 1.42
CA PRO A 513 23.76 -17.78 0.89
C PRO A 513 22.44 -18.52 1.14
N ASN A 514 22.50 -19.73 1.71
CA ASN A 514 21.32 -20.56 1.95
C ASN A 514 20.92 -20.61 3.43
N LYS A 515 21.80 -20.13 4.32
CA LYS A 515 21.55 -20.07 5.75
C LYS A 515 20.94 -18.73 6.16
N ALA A 516 19.73 -18.80 6.69
CA ALA A 516 19.08 -17.66 7.32
C ALA A 516 19.76 -17.31 8.65
N ILE A 517 19.96 -16.02 8.88
CA ILE A 517 20.44 -15.44 10.13
C ILE A 517 19.54 -14.27 10.55
N GLN A 518 19.65 -13.88 11.82
CA GLN A 518 19.01 -12.70 12.37
C GLN A 518 20.06 -11.65 12.72
N ILE A 519 19.75 -10.38 12.48
CA ILE A 519 20.59 -9.23 12.83
C ILE A 519 19.81 -8.37 13.82
N TYR A 520 20.43 -8.05 14.95
CA TYR A 520 19.84 -7.23 16.01
C TYR A 520 20.31 -5.78 15.93
N LYS A 521 19.50 -4.85 16.46
CA LYS A 521 19.76 -3.40 16.45
C LYS A 521 21.17 -3.02 16.91
N ASN A 522 21.64 -3.62 18.01
CA ASN A 522 22.96 -3.35 18.60
C ASN A 522 24.14 -3.74 17.69
N GLN A 523 23.93 -4.64 16.72
CA GLN A 523 24.93 -5.02 15.72
C GLN A 523 24.97 -4.05 14.54
N VAL A 524 23.97 -3.18 14.40
CA VAL A 524 23.82 -2.28 13.25
C VAL A 524 24.35 -0.88 13.59
N SER A 525 23.72 -0.19 14.54
CA SER A 525 24.14 1.16 14.93
C SER A 525 23.51 1.59 16.26
N LYS A 526 24.25 2.36 17.05
CA LYS A 526 23.76 3.02 18.27
C LYS A 526 22.91 4.27 17.99
N LEU A 527 22.84 4.72 16.74
CA LEU A 527 22.04 5.89 16.33
C LEU A 527 20.63 5.51 15.86
N LEU A 528 20.25 4.24 15.97
CA LEU A 528 18.92 3.77 15.63
C LEU A 528 17.91 4.11 16.74
N PRO A 529 16.61 4.19 16.42
CA PRO A 529 15.58 4.48 17.42
C PRO A 529 15.60 3.52 18.61
N GLU A 530 15.37 4.05 19.81
CA GLU A 530 15.11 3.25 21.02
C GLU A 530 13.65 2.81 21.12
N GLN A 531 12.72 3.66 20.66
CA GLN A 531 11.29 3.38 20.58
C GLN A 531 10.83 3.30 19.12
N PHE A 532 9.85 2.43 18.85
CA PHE A 532 9.35 2.15 17.49
C PHE A 532 7.90 2.60 17.28
N VAL A 533 7.33 3.29 18.26
CA VAL A 533 6.01 3.89 18.19
C VAL A 533 5.96 5.14 19.04
N GLU A 534 5.12 6.06 18.60
CA GLU A 534 4.80 7.30 19.28
C GLU A 534 3.30 7.60 19.17
N GLN A 535 2.77 8.31 20.14
CA GLN A 535 1.38 8.74 20.19
C GLN A 535 1.29 10.26 20.27
N GLN A 536 0.49 10.85 19.40
CA GLN A 536 0.23 12.30 19.36
C GLN A 536 -1.25 12.55 19.54
N ILE A 537 -1.59 13.56 20.35
CA ILE A 537 -2.95 14.03 20.54
C ILE A 537 -3.04 15.43 19.96
N ARG A 538 -3.97 15.65 19.04
CA ARG A 538 -4.26 16.95 18.44
C ARG A 538 -5.66 17.38 18.79
N VAL A 539 -5.81 18.67 19.10
CA VAL A 539 -7.09 19.26 19.43
C VAL A 539 -7.43 20.34 18.42
N TYR A 540 -8.68 20.35 17.97
CA TYR A 540 -9.23 21.36 17.07
C TYR A 540 -10.48 21.97 17.68
N CYS A 541 -10.82 23.18 17.26
CA CYS A 541 -12.06 23.88 17.59
C CYS A 541 -12.87 24.16 16.33
N LYS A 542 -14.18 23.88 16.38
CA LYS A 542 -15.13 24.16 15.30
C LYS A 542 -15.48 25.64 15.20
N LYS A 543 -15.55 26.34 16.34
CA LYS A 543 -15.75 27.80 16.37
C LYS A 543 -14.50 28.50 15.84
N THR A 544 -14.72 29.47 14.95
CA THR A 544 -13.65 30.16 14.22
C THR A 544 -13.54 31.64 14.57
N ASP A 545 -14.43 32.16 15.40
CA ASP A 545 -14.36 33.53 15.91
C ASP A 545 -13.18 33.69 16.87
N LYS A 546 -12.63 34.91 16.90
CA LYS A 546 -11.38 35.21 17.60
C LYS A 546 -11.48 34.94 19.10
N GLU A 547 -12.59 35.33 19.72
CA GLU A 547 -12.82 35.20 21.17
C GLU A 547 -12.89 33.73 21.60
N SER A 548 -13.69 32.92 20.88
CA SER A 548 -13.78 31.48 21.12
C SER A 548 -12.44 30.77 20.93
N LEU A 549 -11.66 31.16 19.92
CA LEU A 549 -10.35 30.55 19.66
C LEU A 549 -9.31 30.90 20.72
N GLU A 550 -9.30 32.15 21.22
CA GLU A 550 -8.42 32.55 22.31
C GLU A 550 -8.76 31.78 23.59
N ALA A 551 -10.04 31.63 23.92
CA ALA A 551 -10.48 30.81 25.05
C ALA A 551 -10.11 29.32 24.86
N ALA A 552 -10.40 28.76 23.68
CA ALA A 552 -10.16 27.34 23.38
C ALA A 552 -8.67 26.96 23.50
N LYS A 553 -7.75 27.85 23.08
CA LYS A 553 -6.31 27.64 23.25
C LYS A 553 -5.91 27.53 24.72
N LYS A 554 -6.46 28.40 25.58
CA LYS A 554 -6.18 28.35 27.02
C LYS A 554 -6.78 27.09 27.67
N TYR A 555 -7.98 26.69 27.27
CA TYR A 555 -8.63 25.47 27.75
C TYR A 555 -7.79 24.24 27.41
N PHE A 556 -7.26 24.19 26.19
CA PHE A 556 -6.35 23.13 25.75
C PHE A 556 -5.06 23.06 26.59
N VAL A 557 -4.40 24.20 26.86
CA VAL A 557 -3.18 24.22 27.67
C VAL A 557 -3.47 23.82 29.11
N GLN A 558 -4.56 24.32 29.70
CA GLN A 558 -5.00 23.92 31.04
C GLN A 558 -5.29 22.41 31.10
N TRP A 559 -6.01 21.87 30.12
CA TRP A 559 -6.29 20.43 30.04
C TRP A 559 -5.01 19.59 29.93
N CYS A 560 -4.00 20.04 29.18
CA CYS A 560 -2.68 19.40 29.14
C CYS A 560 -1.95 19.44 30.49
N MET A 561 -2.14 20.51 31.27
CA MET A 561 -1.62 20.59 32.63
C MET A 561 -2.31 19.56 33.53
N ASP A 562 -3.63 19.56 33.55
CA ASP A 562 -4.50 18.69 34.38
C ASP A 562 -4.23 17.21 34.13
N ARG A 563 -4.04 16.83 32.86
CA ARG A 563 -3.80 15.43 32.42
C ARG A 563 -2.34 14.99 32.53
N ASN A 564 -1.46 15.85 33.02
CA ASN A 564 -0.03 15.64 33.02
C ASN A 564 0.59 15.30 31.65
N PHE A 565 0.06 15.85 30.55
CA PHE A 565 0.63 15.67 29.23
C PHE A 565 1.83 16.58 28.98
N THR A 566 2.54 16.33 27.87
CA THR A 566 3.68 17.14 27.46
C THR A 566 3.27 18.57 27.13
N LYS A 567 4.20 19.50 27.32
CA LYS A 567 3.99 20.91 27.01
C LYS A 567 3.71 21.06 25.51
N PRO A 568 2.62 21.73 25.10
CA PRO A 568 2.42 22.08 23.70
C PRO A 568 3.59 22.91 23.16
N GLN A 569 4.01 22.66 21.92
CA GLN A 569 5.23 23.28 21.35
C GLN A 569 5.21 24.81 21.37
N ASP A 570 4.04 25.41 21.13
CA ASP A 570 3.80 26.85 21.16
C ASP A 570 3.10 27.31 22.45
N GLY A 571 3.10 26.46 23.50
CA GLY A 571 2.41 26.71 24.77
C GLY A 571 2.76 28.06 25.40
N ASP A 572 4.04 28.44 25.38
CA ASP A 572 4.51 29.72 25.94
C ASP A 572 4.04 30.96 25.15
N VAL A 573 3.57 30.76 23.92
CA VAL A 573 3.05 31.83 23.06
C VAL A 573 1.52 31.90 23.16
N ILE A 574 0.85 30.74 23.19
CA ILE A 574 -0.62 30.68 23.15
C ILE A 574 -1.27 30.82 24.54
N ALA A 575 -0.54 30.49 25.62
CA ALA A 575 -0.99 30.66 27.00
C ALA A 575 0.19 30.97 27.94
N PRO A 576 0.89 32.11 27.73
CA PRO A 576 2.07 32.51 28.51
C PRO A 576 1.79 32.62 30.03
N GLU A 577 0.54 32.84 30.41
CA GLU A 577 0.11 32.92 31.81
C GLU A 577 -0.05 31.55 32.49
N LEU A 578 -0.25 30.47 31.72
CA LEU A 578 -0.51 29.12 32.25
C LEU A 578 0.75 28.27 32.30
N THR A 579 1.59 28.29 31.27
CA THR A 579 2.76 27.41 31.20
C THR A 579 3.73 27.56 32.37
N PRO A 580 3.95 28.75 32.97
CA PRO A 580 4.80 28.86 34.15
C PRO A 580 4.22 28.16 35.37
N LEU A 581 2.91 27.93 35.47
CA LEU A 581 2.30 27.33 36.67
C LEU A 581 2.68 25.85 36.84
N LYS A 582 3.10 25.16 35.77
CA LYS A 582 3.52 23.75 35.80
C LYS A 582 5.04 23.64 35.88
N ALA A 583 5.56 23.27 37.05
CA ALA A 583 7.01 23.20 37.30
C ALA A 583 7.77 22.29 36.31
N SER A 584 7.18 21.15 35.93
CA SER A 584 7.78 20.21 34.97
C SER A 584 7.97 20.79 33.57
N TRP A 585 7.29 21.89 33.23
CA TRP A 585 7.40 22.56 31.93
C TRP A 585 8.43 23.71 31.90
N ARG A 586 9.07 23.99 33.04
CA ARG A 586 10.13 25.01 33.17
C ARG A 586 11.54 24.46 32.97
N ASN A 587 11.76 23.17 33.22
CA ASN A 587 13.09 22.56 33.13
C ASN A 587 13.38 22.12 31.69
N ASN A 588 14.14 22.94 30.95
CA ASN A 588 14.63 22.64 29.60
C ASN A 588 15.83 21.65 29.56
N ASN A 589 16.12 20.92 30.63
CA ASN A 589 17.25 19.99 30.68
C ASN A 589 16.77 18.53 30.77
N GLU A 590 16.31 17.98 29.65
CA GLU A 590 16.36 16.54 29.43
C GLU A 590 17.47 16.27 28.39
N GLY A 591 18.70 16.02 28.87
CA GLY A 591 19.80 15.63 27.98
C GLY A 591 21.22 15.64 28.55
N GLU A 592 21.52 16.39 29.61
CA GLU A 592 22.83 16.29 30.29
C GLU A 592 22.66 15.54 31.61
N SER A 593 23.18 14.32 31.68
CA SER A 593 23.35 13.59 32.92
C SER A 593 24.31 14.37 33.81
N SER A 594 23.79 15.14 34.76
CA SER A 594 24.54 15.59 35.92
C SER A 594 24.71 14.41 36.86
N ASP A 595 25.76 13.62 36.64
CA ASP A 595 26.32 12.74 37.66
C ASP A 595 26.95 13.63 38.74
N ASP A 596 26.11 14.12 39.67
CA ASP A 596 26.57 14.74 40.91
C ASP A 596 26.22 13.82 42.08
N SER A 597 26.90 12.69 42.09
CA SER A 597 27.08 11.90 43.31
C SER A 597 28.51 11.36 43.35
N ASN A 598 29.45 12.14 43.90
CA ASN A 598 30.40 11.55 44.84
C ASN A 598 31.13 12.57 45.72
N SER A 599 31.11 12.23 47.01
CA SER A 599 31.81 12.90 48.07
C SER A 599 33.30 12.52 48.10
N LYS A 600 34.15 13.54 48.32
CA LYS A 600 35.46 13.53 49.00
C LYS A 600 36.56 12.53 48.55
N LYS A 601 37.55 13.11 47.86
CA LYS A 601 39.01 13.28 48.20
C LYS A 601 39.99 12.82 47.10
N PRO A 602 41.14 13.52 46.95
CA PRO A 602 42.01 13.41 45.79
C PRO A 602 43.14 12.40 46.00
N ASN A 603 43.57 11.72 44.94
CA ASN A 603 44.95 11.27 44.82
C ASN A 603 45.36 11.06 43.36
N ALA A 604 46.53 11.60 43.02
CA ALA A 604 47.15 11.57 41.72
C ALA A 604 47.90 10.25 41.48
N ALA A 605 47.78 9.69 40.27
CA ALA A 605 48.82 8.87 39.63
C ALA A 605 48.49 8.61 38.13
N GLN A 606 49.23 9.31 37.27
CA GLN A 606 49.91 8.88 36.04
C GLN A 606 49.51 7.59 35.26
N ILE A 607 49.54 7.74 33.90
CA ILE A 607 49.90 6.76 32.83
C ILE A 607 48.75 5.78 32.43
N ASN A 608 48.34 5.52 31.17
CA ASN A 608 49.01 5.53 29.86
C ASN A 608 48.03 5.66 28.65
N SER A 609 48.56 6.24 27.56
CA SER A 609 48.29 6.07 26.12
C SER A 609 47.04 5.31 25.60
N VAL A 610 46.17 6.01 24.84
CA VAL A 610 45.49 5.43 23.65
C VAL A 610 45.46 6.46 22.51
N LYS A 611 45.95 6.03 21.34
CA LYS A 611 46.12 6.80 20.10
C LYS A 611 44.79 7.35 19.57
N LYS A 612 44.71 8.66 19.31
CA LYS A 612 43.67 9.29 18.49
C LYS A 612 44.01 9.10 17.00
N ALA A 613 43.21 8.31 16.28
CA ALA A 613 43.17 8.37 14.82
C ALA A 613 42.25 9.53 14.40
N LYS A 614 42.83 10.62 13.91
CA LYS A 614 42.11 11.68 13.19
C LYS A 614 41.95 11.24 11.74
N ILE A 615 40.72 11.05 11.27
CA ILE A 615 40.43 10.99 9.84
C ILE A 615 40.03 12.40 9.41
N GLN A 616 40.86 12.99 8.53
CA GLN A 616 40.57 14.24 7.84
C GLN A 616 39.45 13.99 6.82
N LEU A 617 38.36 14.75 6.94
CA LEU A 617 37.40 14.95 5.86
C LEU A 617 38.02 15.96 4.89
N PHE A 618 38.10 15.60 3.61
CA PHE A 618 38.66 16.42 2.55
C PHE A 618 37.80 17.67 2.28
N LYS A 619 38.51 18.74 1.92
CA LYS A 619 38.02 20.07 1.50
C LYS A 619 37.31 20.02 0.16
#